data_AF-A0A0S8JYF4-F1
#
_entry.id   AF-A0A0S8JYF4-F1
#
_cell.length_a   1.000
_cell.length_b   1.000
_cell.length_c   1.000
_cell.angle_alpha   90.00
_cell.angle_beta   90.00
_cell.angle_gamma   90.00
#
_symmetry.space_group_name_H-M   'P 1'
#
loop_
_entity.id
_entity.type
_entity.pdbx_description
1 polymer ?
#
loop_
_entity_poly.entity_id
_entity_poly.type
_entity_poly.pdbx_seq_one_letter_code
_entity_poly.pdbx_strand_id
1 'polypeptide(L)'
;MRNVSRIIFCAALLGACPLLAQSSSQYELPDDYLPFTLHQLDDKLEGESEFLKGFEISMNVPRELLGNGLSIEAIFSLVRNRNVTGTLTYPNGKTTKIEYEIVHHRETEDIYMKSSLGYFLWEYMSIQDGKLSFAIYWWYCPPATESDLEIIEMAKKLLADSSHWHKNDDRECADDFENNQWSLFCALKHSSIVKTGEYNHHNTAIQTARFVIDEIIPNHGFAHTLMDFNNAQSTRHGDILHVLELSKKRIKQELLESSTSRQ
;
A
#
# COMPACT_ATOMS: atom_id res chain seq x y z
N MET A 1 16.03 5.13 -5.96
CA MET A 1 16.38 6.55 -6.09
C MET A 1 16.25 7.19 -4.72
N ARG A 2 17.33 7.28 -3.93
CA ARG A 2 17.38 8.10 -2.72
C ARG A 2 18.80 8.67 -2.58
N ASN A 3 18.86 10.00 -2.62
CA ASN A 3 19.95 10.92 -2.31
C ASN A 3 19.29 12.30 -2.60
N VAL A 4 19.18 13.27 -1.69
CA VAL A 4 20.26 13.97 -0.99
C VAL A 4 19.67 14.83 0.15
N SER A 5 20.41 14.89 1.26
CA SER A 5 20.58 15.94 2.29
C SER A 5 19.43 16.88 2.68
N ARG A 6 19.07 16.83 3.97
CA ARG A 6 18.47 17.94 4.72
C ARG A 6 19.41 19.14 4.76
N ILE A 7 18.98 20.27 4.19
CA ILE A 7 19.56 21.59 4.46
C ILE A 7 18.66 22.31 5.46
N ILE A 8 19.23 22.64 6.61
CA ILE A 8 18.65 23.52 7.62
C ILE A 8 18.85 24.96 7.14
N PHE A 9 17.77 25.71 6.93
CA PHE A 9 17.86 27.17 6.75
C PHE A 9 17.43 27.90 8.03
N CYS A 10 18.41 28.60 8.61
CA CYS A 10 18.24 29.59 9.65
C CYS A 10 17.72 30.90 9.03
N ALA A 11 16.65 31.46 9.58
CA ALA A 11 16.08 32.73 9.14
C ALA A 11 16.77 33.92 9.81
N ALA A 12 17.13 34.97 9.05
CA ALA A 12 17.01 36.37 9.46
C ALA A 12 17.34 37.38 8.32
N LEU A 13 16.55 38.47 8.30
CA LEU A 13 16.83 39.85 7.84
C LEU A 13 16.41 40.33 6.42
N LEU A 14 15.21 40.93 6.39
CA LEU A 14 14.82 42.30 5.96
C LEU A 14 15.26 42.91 4.60
N GLY A 15 14.27 43.29 3.77
CA GLY A 15 14.36 44.29 2.68
C GLY A 15 13.15 44.26 1.73
N ALA A 16 12.54 45.41 1.41
CA ALA A 16 11.20 45.52 0.80
C ALA A 16 11.13 45.75 -0.73
N CYS A 17 10.04 45.23 -1.35
CA CYS A 17 9.32 45.58 -2.61
C CYS A 17 9.97 45.32 -4.00
N PRO A 18 9.20 45.18 -5.11
CA PRO A 18 7.74 44.93 -5.30
C PRO A 18 7.39 43.79 -6.32
N LEU A 19 6.10 43.43 -6.39
CA LEU A 19 5.40 42.65 -7.44
C LEU A 19 6.24 41.69 -8.31
N LEU A 20 6.19 40.40 -7.97
CA LEU A 20 6.22 39.33 -8.96
C LEU A 20 5.00 38.44 -8.71
N ALA A 21 4.23 38.25 -9.78
CA ALA A 21 3.16 37.27 -9.83
C ALA A 21 3.71 35.92 -9.38
N GLN A 22 3.32 35.45 -8.20
CA GLN A 22 3.61 34.10 -7.77
C GLN A 22 2.52 33.19 -8.31
N SER A 23 2.93 32.51 -9.38
CA SER A 23 2.50 31.20 -9.86
C SER A 23 1.65 30.42 -8.87
N SER A 24 0.55 29.87 -9.41
CA SER A 24 -0.19 28.73 -8.86
C SER A 24 0.72 27.79 -8.07
N SER A 25 0.53 27.75 -6.76
CA SER A 25 1.14 26.73 -5.92
C SER A 25 0.51 25.37 -6.27
N GLN A 26 1.06 24.67 -7.26
CA GLN A 26 0.93 23.23 -7.29
C GLN A 26 1.69 22.75 -6.05
N TYR A 27 0.95 22.32 -5.03
CA TYR A 27 1.54 21.64 -3.88
C TYR A 27 2.31 20.43 -4.41
N GLU A 28 3.64 20.42 -4.27
CA GLU A 28 4.42 19.22 -4.53
C GLU A 28 3.93 18.12 -3.58
N LEU A 29 3.52 16.98 -4.16
CA LEU A 29 3.14 15.82 -3.38
C LEU A 29 4.38 15.29 -2.63
N PRO A 30 4.24 14.80 -1.38
CA PRO A 30 5.34 14.16 -0.68
C PRO A 30 5.89 12.95 -1.48
N ASP A 31 7.19 12.66 -1.35
CA ASP A 31 7.90 11.62 -2.15
C ASP A 31 7.25 10.22 -2.13
N ASP A 32 6.47 9.90 -1.09
CA ASP A 32 5.83 8.59 -0.93
C ASP A 32 4.42 8.51 -1.56
N TYR A 33 3.96 9.62 -2.15
CA TYR A 33 2.72 9.68 -2.92
C TYR A 33 2.99 9.43 -4.40
N LEU A 34 2.19 8.55 -4.98
CA LEU A 34 2.28 8.16 -6.38
C LEU A 34 1.07 8.70 -7.13
N PRO A 35 1.23 9.73 -7.97
CA PRO A 35 0.14 10.27 -8.77
C PRO A 35 -0.24 9.30 -9.89
N PHE A 36 -1.53 9.20 -10.16
CA PHE A 36 -2.13 8.46 -11.25
C PHE A 36 -2.95 9.40 -12.13
N THR A 37 -3.01 9.10 -13.43
CA THR A 37 -3.91 9.76 -14.36
C THR A 37 -4.64 8.71 -15.17
N LEU A 38 -5.97 8.67 -15.05
CA LEU A 38 -6.85 7.79 -15.81
C LEU A 38 -7.60 8.57 -16.89
N HIS A 39 -7.61 8.00 -18.07
CA HIS A 39 -8.30 8.50 -19.24
C HIS A 39 -9.67 7.84 -19.37
N GLN A 40 -10.65 8.64 -19.78
CA GLN A 40 -11.95 8.13 -20.15
C GLN A 40 -11.87 7.34 -21.47
N LEU A 41 -12.34 6.10 -21.41
CA LEU A 41 -12.61 5.23 -22.56
C LEU A 41 -14.13 5.00 -22.66
N ASP A 42 -14.57 4.10 -23.55
CA ASP A 42 -16.01 3.92 -23.80
C ASP A 42 -16.78 3.42 -22.55
N ASP A 43 -16.19 2.53 -21.75
CA ASP A 43 -16.86 1.84 -20.64
C ASP A 43 -16.00 1.73 -19.37
N LYS A 44 -14.87 2.45 -19.34
CA LYS A 44 -13.95 2.46 -18.20
C LYS A 44 -13.11 3.74 -18.14
N LEU A 45 -12.54 3.97 -16.98
CA LEU A 45 -11.38 4.83 -16.79
C LEU A 45 -10.14 3.94 -16.76
N GLU A 46 -9.07 4.32 -17.45
CA GLU A 46 -7.84 3.53 -17.51
C GLU A 46 -6.59 4.40 -17.61
N GLY A 47 -5.51 3.99 -16.94
CA GLY A 47 -4.24 4.69 -17.00
C GLY A 47 -3.25 4.20 -15.95
N GLU A 48 -2.22 4.99 -15.71
CA GLU A 48 -1.04 4.55 -14.95
C GLU A 48 -0.47 5.68 -14.08
N SER A 49 0.56 5.33 -13.31
CA SER A 49 1.42 6.28 -12.62
C SER A 49 2.75 6.39 -13.35
N GLU A 50 3.23 7.61 -13.57
CA GLU A 50 4.55 7.86 -14.18
C GLU A 50 5.71 7.25 -13.33
N PHE A 51 5.47 7.03 -12.04
CA PHE A 51 6.43 6.49 -11.08
C PHE A 51 6.37 4.97 -10.95
N LEU A 52 5.27 4.33 -11.36
CA LEU A 52 5.09 2.87 -11.37
C LEU A 52 4.99 2.33 -12.80
N LYS A 53 6.09 2.47 -13.55
CA LYS A 53 6.13 2.09 -14.97
C LYS A 53 5.69 0.64 -15.19
N GLY A 54 4.78 0.46 -16.14
CA GLY A 54 4.25 -0.84 -16.54
C GLY A 54 3.10 -1.36 -15.65
N PHE A 55 2.72 -0.61 -14.61
CA PHE A 55 1.47 -0.87 -13.90
C PHE A 55 0.36 -0.01 -14.48
N GLU A 56 -0.72 -0.64 -14.91
CA GLU A 56 -1.92 0.04 -15.40
C GLU A 56 -3.11 -0.37 -14.52
N ILE A 57 -3.99 0.58 -14.24
CA ILE A 57 -5.22 0.35 -13.50
C ILE A 57 -6.42 0.81 -14.31
N SER A 58 -7.54 0.15 -14.10
CA SER A 58 -8.82 0.59 -14.65
C SER A 58 -9.94 0.56 -13.60
N MET A 59 -10.98 1.35 -13.85
CA MET A 59 -12.26 1.32 -13.16
C MET A 59 -13.35 1.19 -14.21
N ASN A 60 -14.19 0.16 -14.12
CA ASN A 60 -15.33 -0.01 -15.00
C ASN A 60 -16.38 1.07 -14.66
N VAL A 61 -16.72 1.90 -15.64
CA VAL A 61 -17.64 3.03 -15.46
C VAL A 61 -18.74 2.95 -16.54
N PRO A 62 -20.03 2.95 -16.15
CA PRO A 62 -21.13 2.93 -17.10
C PRO A 62 -21.05 4.09 -18.12
N ARG A 63 -21.33 3.79 -19.39
CA ARG A 63 -21.33 4.74 -20.51
C ARG A 63 -22.15 6.00 -20.22
N GLU A 64 -23.24 5.87 -19.49
CA GLU A 64 -24.14 6.98 -19.18
C GLU A 64 -23.48 8.02 -18.25
N LEU A 65 -22.53 7.61 -17.40
CA LEU A 65 -21.78 8.53 -16.54
C LEU A 65 -20.66 9.23 -17.33
N LEU A 66 -20.09 8.54 -18.31
CA LEU A 66 -19.01 9.05 -19.15
C LEU A 66 -19.50 10.10 -20.16
N GLY A 67 -20.70 9.89 -20.73
CA GLY A 67 -21.28 10.81 -21.72
C GLY A 67 -21.84 12.13 -21.17
N ASN A 68 -22.17 12.20 -19.88
CA ASN A 68 -22.80 13.38 -19.24
C ASN A 68 -21.81 14.32 -18.54
N GLY A 69 -20.51 14.09 -18.70
CA GLY A 69 -19.45 14.80 -17.99
C GLY A 69 -19.11 14.12 -16.66
N LEU A 70 -17.91 13.54 -16.58
CA LEU A 70 -17.40 12.89 -15.38
C LEU A 70 -17.19 13.94 -14.28
N SER A 71 -17.76 13.71 -13.10
CA SER A 71 -17.53 14.52 -11.90
C SER A 71 -17.11 13.63 -10.74
N ILE A 72 -16.41 14.21 -9.75
CA ILE A 72 -15.97 13.47 -8.57
C ILE A 72 -17.19 12.89 -7.83
N GLU A 73 -18.25 13.70 -7.65
CA GLU A 73 -19.48 13.24 -7.00
C GLU A 73 -20.15 12.08 -7.75
N ALA A 74 -20.08 12.07 -9.09
CA ALA A 74 -20.61 10.97 -9.89
C ALA A 74 -19.82 9.67 -9.65
N ILE A 75 -18.49 9.75 -9.49
CA ILE A 75 -17.64 8.59 -9.17
C ILE A 75 -17.96 8.07 -7.76
N PHE A 76 -18.01 8.95 -6.75
CA PHE A 76 -18.39 8.56 -5.39
C PHE A 76 -19.79 7.93 -5.36
N SER A 77 -20.77 8.55 -6.01
CA SER A 77 -22.11 8.01 -6.15
C SER A 77 -22.13 6.64 -6.86
N LEU A 78 -21.28 6.44 -7.88
CA LEU A 78 -21.16 5.14 -8.54
C LEU A 78 -20.67 4.06 -7.58
N VAL A 79 -19.58 4.34 -6.83
CA VAL A 79 -19.00 3.38 -5.87
C VAL A 79 -19.93 3.12 -4.69
N ARG A 80 -20.67 4.12 -4.18
CA ARG A 80 -21.66 3.93 -3.11
C ARG A 80 -22.81 3.01 -3.52
N ASN A 81 -23.27 3.11 -4.78
CA ASN A 81 -24.52 2.51 -5.21
C ASN A 81 -24.36 1.22 -6.03
N ARG A 82 -23.14 0.86 -6.43
CA ARG A 82 -22.87 -0.31 -7.28
C ARG A 82 -21.60 -1.02 -6.82
N ASN A 83 -21.54 -2.33 -7.09
CA ASN A 83 -20.27 -3.05 -7.02
C ASN A 83 -19.42 -2.65 -8.23
N VAL A 84 -18.47 -1.75 -8.00
CA VAL A 84 -17.57 -1.26 -9.03
C VAL A 84 -16.29 -2.08 -9.00
N THR A 85 -15.89 -2.56 -10.17
CA THR A 85 -14.70 -3.37 -10.34
C THR A 85 -13.79 -2.76 -11.39
N GLY A 86 -12.57 -3.25 -11.46
CA GLY A 86 -11.63 -2.89 -12.50
C GLY A 86 -10.52 -3.92 -12.61
N THR A 87 -9.45 -3.54 -13.30
CA THR A 87 -8.31 -4.43 -13.54
C THR A 87 -7.02 -3.71 -13.19
N LEU A 88 -6.16 -4.40 -12.44
CA LEU A 88 -4.76 -4.07 -12.27
C LEU A 88 -3.95 -4.94 -13.23
N THR A 89 -3.19 -4.32 -14.12
CA THR A 89 -2.25 -4.97 -15.04
C THR A 89 -0.83 -4.73 -14.54
N TYR A 90 -0.06 -5.81 -14.39
CA TYR A 90 1.34 -5.79 -13.95
C TYR A 90 2.28 -5.59 -15.15
N PRO A 91 3.56 -5.19 -14.93
CA PRO A 91 4.53 -5.03 -16.00
C PRO A 91 4.79 -6.28 -16.86
N ASN A 92 4.49 -7.46 -16.33
CA ASN A 92 4.59 -8.74 -17.04
C ASN A 92 3.30 -9.15 -17.79
N GLY A 93 2.29 -8.27 -17.83
CA GLY A 93 0.99 -8.51 -18.47
C GLY A 93 0.02 -9.35 -17.65
N LYS A 94 0.41 -9.84 -16.47
CA LYS A 94 -0.55 -10.51 -15.56
C LYS A 94 -1.59 -9.49 -15.11
N THR A 95 -2.84 -9.93 -14.97
CA THR A 95 -3.93 -9.09 -14.48
C THR A 95 -4.54 -9.63 -13.19
N THR A 96 -5.05 -8.74 -12.35
CA THR A 96 -5.87 -9.07 -11.18
C THR A 96 -7.04 -8.10 -11.07
N LYS A 97 -8.14 -8.55 -10.46
CA LYS A 97 -9.32 -7.72 -10.22
C LYS A 97 -9.00 -6.60 -9.22
N ILE A 98 -9.58 -5.43 -9.45
CA ILE A 98 -9.70 -4.35 -8.48
C ILE A 98 -11.15 -4.28 -8.00
N GLU A 99 -11.35 -4.09 -6.71
CA GLU A 99 -12.63 -3.74 -6.10
C GLU A 99 -12.56 -2.34 -5.51
N TYR A 100 -13.63 -1.57 -5.68
CA TYR A 100 -13.69 -0.21 -5.16
C TYR A 100 -14.78 -0.11 -4.08
N GLU A 101 -14.45 0.50 -2.95
CA GLU A 101 -15.40 0.77 -1.86
C GLU A 101 -15.24 2.19 -1.32
N ILE A 102 -16.30 2.75 -0.73
CA ILE A 102 -16.18 3.99 0.04
C ILE A 102 -15.79 3.63 1.46
N VAL A 103 -14.78 4.31 1.98
CA VAL A 103 -14.39 4.23 3.38
C VAL A 103 -14.38 5.60 4.01
N HIS A 104 -14.58 5.63 5.32
CA HIS A 104 -14.39 6.84 6.12
C HIS A 104 -12.98 6.82 6.70
N HIS A 105 -12.14 7.77 6.28
CA HIS A 105 -10.76 7.91 6.72
C HIS A 105 -10.46 9.37 7.05
N ARG A 106 -9.84 9.66 8.20
CA ARG A 106 -9.46 11.03 8.62
C ARG A 106 -10.59 12.07 8.48
N GLU A 107 -11.80 11.69 8.90
CA GLU A 107 -13.00 12.54 8.83
C GLU A 107 -13.54 12.80 7.40
N THR A 108 -12.91 12.25 6.37
CA THR A 108 -13.35 12.31 4.97
C THR A 108 -13.86 10.97 4.47
N GLU A 109 -14.70 11.00 3.44
CA GLU A 109 -14.98 9.81 2.64
C GLU A 109 -13.97 9.74 1.50
N ASP A 110 -13.37 8.57 1.32
CA ASP A 110 -12.37 8.32 0.28
C ASP A 110 -12.75 7.06 -0.50
N ILE A 111 -12.31 6.97 -1.75
CA ILE A 111 -12.42 5.76 -2.56
C ILE A 111 -11.25 4.86 -2.21
N TYR A 112 -11.57 3.63 -1.82
CA TYR A 112 -10.60 2.61 -1.47
C TYR A 112 -10.46 1.60 -2.61
N MET A 113 -9.29 1.58 -3.22
CA MET A 113 -8.93 0.72 -4.34
C MET A 113 -8.26 -0.55 -3.82
N LYS A 114 -8.99 -1.67 -3.84
CA LYS A 114 -8.54 -2.95 -3.29
C LYS A 114 -8.05 -3.86 -4.41
N SER A 115 -6.78 -4.22 -4.36
CA SER A 115 -6.15 -5.10 -5.33
C SER A 115 -5.16 -6.05 -4.64
N SER A 116 -4.64 -7.02 -5.39
CA SER A 116 -3.58 -7.91 -4.88
C SER A 116 -2.24 -7.20 -4.66
N LEU A 117 -2.04 -6.00 -5.24
CA LEU A 117 -0.87 -5.16 -4.94
C LEU A 117 -1.01 -4.46 -3.59
N GLY A 118 -2.22 -4.06 -3.21
CA GLY A 118 -2.44 -3.22 -2.06
C GLY A 118 -3.85 -2.68 -2.01
N TYR A 119 -4.23 -2.20 -0.84
CA TYR A 119 -5.45 -1.42 -0.66
C TYR A 119 -5.03 0.04 -0.49
N PHE A 120 -5.46 0.92 -1.39
CA PHE A 120 -4.99 2.30 -1.45
C PHE A 120 -6.15 3.28 -1.51
N LEU A 121 -6.05 4.36 -0.74
CA LEU A 121 -7.00 5.48 -0.84
C LEU A 121 -6.67 6.33 -2.07
N TRP A 122 -7.70 6.77 -2.77
CA TRP A 122 -7.58 7.80 -3.81
C TRP A 122 -7.63 9.19 -3.15
N GLU A 123 -6.46 9.75 -2.90
CA GLU A 123 -6.32 11.09 -2.32
C GLU A 123 -6.13 12.14 -3.43
N TYR A 124 -6.42 13.41 -3.12
CA TYR A 124 -6.21 14.54 -4.04
C TYR A 124 -6.91 14.38 -5.41
N MET A 125 -8.10 13.78 -5.42
CA MET A 125 -8.86 13.55 -6.65
C MET A 125 -9.18 14.87 -7.38
N SER A 126 -9.01 14.88 -8.70
CA SER A 126 -9.39 15.97 -9.58
C SER A 126 -9.79 15.45 -10.96
N ILE A 127 -10.70 16.14 -11.64
CA ILE A 127 -11.07 15.83 -13.02
C ILE A 127 -10.87 17.08 -13.87
N GLN A 128 -10.08 16.94 -14.94
CA GLN A 128 -9.80 18.01 -15.90
C GLN A 128 -9.69 17.39 -17.29
N ASP A 129 -10.29 18.01 -18.30
CA ASP A 129 -10.22 17.58 -19.71
C ASP A 129 -10.50 16.09 -19.95
N GLY A 130 -11.50 15.53 -19.23
CA GLY A 130 -11.87 14.12 -19.35
C GLY A 130 -10.87 13.13 -18.74
N LYS A 131 -9.92 13.63 -17.93
CA LYS A 131 -8.96 12.83 -17.19
C LYS A 131 -9.25 12.90 -15.70
N LEU A 132 -9.27 11.75 -15.04
CA LEU A 132 -9.28 11.65 -13.59
C LEU A 132 -7.84 11.55 -13.10
N SER A 133 -7.45 12.46 -12.21
CA SER A 133 -6.16 12.40 -11.52
C SER A 133 -6.36 12.21 -10.03
N PHE A 134 -5.49 11.45 -9.39
CA PHE A 134 -5.46 11.23 -7.94
C PHE A 134 -4.06 10.79 -7.53
N ALA A 135 -3.80 10.67 -6.23
CA ALA A 135 -2.57 10.08 -5.72
C ALA A 135 -2.89 8.97 -4.72
N ILE A 136 -2.00 7.97 -4.64
CA ILE A 136 -2.01 6.98 -3.58
C ILE A 136 -0.80 7.19 -2.68
N TYR A 137 -0.95 6.96 -1.38
CA TYR A 137 0.20 6.82 -0.50
C TYR A 137 0.73 5.37 -0.57
N TRP A 138 1.92 5.17 -1.13
CA TRP A 138 2.47 3.83 -1.38
C TRP A 138 2.68 3.02 -0.10
N TRP A 139 3.03 3.71 0.98
CA TRP A 139 3.20 3.12 2.30
C TRP A 139 1.94 3.18 3.15
N TYR A 140 0.76 3.35 2.52
CA TYR A 140 -0.49 3.23 3.25
C TYR A 140 -0.58 1.86 3.91
N CYS A 141 -1.05 1.88 5.16
CA CYS A 141 -1.32 0.69 5.95
C CYS A 141 -2.81 0.72 6.27
N PRO A 142 -3.59 -0.23 5.71
CA PRO A 142 -4.99 -0.38 6.04
C PRO A 142 -5.23 -0.48 7.55
N PRO A 143 -6.42 -0.10 8.04
CA PRO A 143 -6.83 -0.40 9.40
C PRO A 143 -6.74 -1.90 9.68
N ALA A 144 -6.18 -2.26 10.82
CA ALA A 144 -6.03 -3.64 11.24
C ALA A 144 -7.36 -4.38 11.34
N THR A 145 -7.35 -5.64 10.94
CA THR A 145 -8.44 -6.60 11.12
C THR A 145 -7.99 -7.79 11.96
N GLU A 146 -8.94 -8.56 12.48
CA GLU A 146 -8.61 -9.82 13.18
C GLU A 146 -7.88 -10.81 12.26
N SER A 147 -8.18 -10.81 10.96
CA SER A 147 -7.46 -11.63 9.99
C SER A 147 -5.97 -11.28 9.91
N ASP A 148 -5.59 -10.01 10.06
CA ASP A 148 -4.18 -9.61 10.08
C ASP A 148 -3.45 -10.18 11.31
N LEU A 149 -4.12 -10.21 12.46
CA LEU A 149 -3.58 -10.82 13.66
C LEU A 149 -3.39 -12.34 13.47
N GLU A 150 -4.38 -13.01 12.88
CA GLU A 150 -4.31 -14.43 12.57
C GLU A 150 -3.17 -14.78 11.59
N ILE A 151 -2.91 -13.92 10.61
CA ILE A 151 -1.78 -14.06 9.67
C ILE A 151 -0.45 -14.04 10.41
N ILE A 152 -0.22 -13.02 11.26
CA ILE A 152 1.02 -12.91 12.03
C ILE A 152 1.18 -14.12 12.97
N GLU A 153 0.10 -14.54 13.63
CA GLU A 153 0.16 -15.69 14.54
C GLU A 153 0.46 -17.00 13.81
N MET A 154 -0.08 -17.20 12.61
CA MET A 154 0.24 -18.37 11.79
C MET A 154 1.69 -18.34 11.30
N ALA A 155 2.15 -17.20 10.76
CA ALA A 155 3.53 -17.06 10.30
C ALA A 155 4.54 -17.33 11.44
N LYS A 156 4.24 -16.82 12.65
CA LYS A 156 5.05 -17.08 13.84
C LYS A 156 5.08 -18.56 14.22
N LYS A 157 3.98 -19.31 14.04
CA LYS A 157 3.94 -20.76 14.28
C LYS A 157 4.77 -21.53 13.26
N LEU A 158 4.69 -21.18 11.97
CA LEU A 158 5.50 -21.80 10.91
C LEU A 158 7.00 -21.65 11.21
N LEU A 159 7.40 -20.45 11.65
CA LEU A 159 8.77 -20.08 11.95
C LEU A 159 9.20 -20.36 13.39
N ALA A 160 8.38 -21.02 14.22
CA ALA A 160 8.68 -21.22 15.64
C ALA A 160 9.92 -22.11 15.86
N ASP A 161 10.11 -23.12 15.00
CA ASP A 161 11.28 -23.99 14.99
C ASP A 161 12.36 -23.39 14.07
N SER A 162 13.58 -23.24 14.59
CA SER A 162 14.71 -22.73 13.83
C SER A 162 15.10 -23.59 12.61
N SER A 163 14.78 -24.89 12.63
CA SER A 163 15.03 -25.80 11.50
C SER A 163 14.08 -25.57 10.32
N HIS A 164 12.95 -24.92 10.55
CA HIS A 164 12.02 -24.49 9.51
C HIS A 164 12.36 -23.12 8.93
N TRP A 165 13.43 -22.45 9.37
CA TRP A 165 13.79 -21.13 8.84
C TRP A 165 15.04 -21.22 7.95
N HIS A 166 15.01 -20.51 6.82
CA HIS A 166 16.19 -20.31 5.96
C HIS A 166 16.38 -18.84 5.57
N LYS A 167 17.60 -18.51 5.18
CA LYS A 167 18.07 -17.16 4.84
C LYS A 167 18.13 -16.88 3.34
N ASN A 168 17.57 -17.76 2.52
CA ASN A 168 17.70 -17.70 1.07
C ASN A 168 16.33 -17.40 0.46
N ASP A 169 15.70 -16.31 0.90
CA ASP A 169 14.42 -15.86 0.34
C ASP A 169 14.66 -15.27 -1.05
N ASP A 170 14.03 -15.86 -2.07
CA ASP A 170 13.96 -15.35 -3.44
C ASP A 170 12.53 -14.90 -3.82
N ARG A 171 11.61 -14.95 -2.85
CA ARG A 171 10.17 -14.65 -2.96
C ARG A 171 9.37 -15.63 -3.83
N GLU A 172 9.99 -16.73 -4.25
CA GLU A 172 9.32 -17.91 -4.76
C GLU A 172 9.02 -18.82 -3.55
N CYS A 173 7.74 -19.08 -3.27
CA CYS A 173 7.34 -19.72 -2.00
C CYS A 173 6.80 -21.14 -2.19
N ALA A 174 6.91 -21.69 -3.39
CA ALA A 174 6.35 -23.00 -3.71
C ALA A 174 7.18 -24.11 -3.05
N ASP A 175 8.50 -24.02 -3.20
CA ASP A 175 9.49 -24.91 -2.58
C ASP A 175 9.56 -24.72 -1.06
N ASP A 176 9.40 -23.49 -0.55
CA ASP A 176 9.30 -23.23 0.89
C ASP A 176 8.18 -24.07 1.53
N PHE A 177 7.01 -24.05 0.90
CA PHE A 177 5.85 -24.84 1.34
C PHE A 177 6.09 -26.36 1.22
N GLU A 178 6.63 -26.81 0.09
CA GLU A 178 6.87 -28.24 -0.16
C GLU A 178 7.90 -28.84 0.81
N ASN A 179 8.91 -28.07 1.19
CA ASN A 179 9.99 -28.51 2.08
C ASN A 179 9.74 -28.19 3.56
N ASN A 180 8.65 -27.49 3.87
CA ASN A 180 8.38 -26.95 5.20
C ASN A 180 9.58 -26.15 5.75
N GLN A 181 10.19 -25.36 4.87
CA GLN A 181 11.25 -24.41 5.17
C GLN A 181 10.77 -23.04 4.71
N TRP A 182 10.88 -22.03 5.56
CA TRP A 182 10.21 -20.77 5.37
C TRP A 182 11.19 -19.61 5.52
N SER A 183 11.12 -18.69 4.57
CA SER A 183 11.55 -17.31 4.77
C SER A 183 10.48 -16.51 5.51
N LEU A 184 10.84 -15.34 6.06
CA LEU A 184 9.87 -14.42 6.66
C LEU A 184 8.77 -14.02 5.66
N PHE A 185 9.13 -13.67 4.42
CA PHE A 185 8.17 -13.28 3.40
C PHE A 185 7.22 -14.44 3.05
N CYS A 186 7.74 -15.64 2.81
CA CYS A 186 6.92 -16.78 2.40
C CYS A 186 6.03 -17.30 3.52
N ALA A 187 6.49 -17.29 4.78
CA ALA A 187 5.63 -17.60 5.93
C ALA A 187 4.43 -16.64 6.02
N LEU A 188 4.69 -15.34 5.86
CA LEU A 188 3.64 -14.31 5.87
C LEU A 188 2.70 -14.46 4.67
N LYS A 189 3.22 -14.63 3.46
CA LYS A 189 2.42 -14.82 2.23
C LYS A 189 1.54 -16.06 2.32
N HIS A 190 2.09 -17.19 2.75
CA HIS A 190 1.33 -18.42 2.94
C HIS A 190 0.22 -18.21 3.97
N SER A 191 0.55 -17.58 5.10
CA SER A 191 -0.42 -17.27 6.15
C SER A 191 -1.55 -16.37 5.65
N SER A 192 -1.24 -15.34 4.84
CA SER A 192 -2.26 -14.49 4.19
C SER A 192 -3.21 -15.32 3.33
N ILE A 193 -2.69 -16.18 2.46
CA ILE A 193 -3.50 -17.01 1.58
C ILE A 193 -4.40 -17.95 2.40
N VAL A 194 -3.86 -18.60 3.43
CA VAL A 194 -4.65 -19.52 4.28
C VAL A 194 -5.74 -18.78 5.06
N LYS A 195 -5.48 -17.56 5.52
CA LYS A 195 -6.40 -16.82 6.40
C LYS A 195 -7.44 -15.98 5.67
N THR A 196 -7.11 -15.50 4.47
CA THR A 196 -7.96 -14.56 3.72
C THR A 196 -8.37 -15.07 2.35
N GLY A 197 -7.82 -16.20 1.90
CA GLY A 197 -8.05 -16.76 0.57
C GLY A 197 -7.19 -16.12 -0.52
N GLU A 198 -6.49 -15.03 -0.23
CA GLU A 198 -5.65 -14.32 -1.20
C GLU A 198 -4.35 -13.78 -0.59
N TYR A 199 -3.45 -13.32 -1.47
CA TYR A 199 -2.28 -12.57 -1.07
C TYR A 199 -2.40 -11.12 -1.53
N ASN A 200 -2.38 -10.20 -0.56
CA ASN A 200 -2.27 -8.78 -0.80
C ASN A 200 -0.90 -8.28 -0.30
N HIS A 201 -0.11 -7.70 -1.21
CA HIS A 201 1.27 -7.31 -0.94
C HIS A 201 1.43 -6.16 0.06
N HIS A 202 0.41 -5.33 0.25
CA HIS A 202 0.38 -4.19 1.19
C HIS A 202 -0.75 -4.31 2.22
N ASN A 203 -1.19 -5.52 2.58
CA ASN A 203 -2.12 -5.67 3.70
C ASN A 203 -1.44 -5.27 5.04
N THR A 204 -2.26 -5.08 6.08
CA THR A 204 -1.77 -4.60 7.38
C THR A 204 -0.76 -5.54 8.02
N ALA A 205 -0.98 -6.87 7.97
CA ALA A 205 0.00 -7.83 8.48
C ALA A 205 1.40 -7.67 7.83
N ILE A 206 1.46 -7.58 6.49
CA ILE A 206 2.72 -7.43 5.76
C ILE A 206 3.35 -6.05 6.02
N GLN A 207 2.58 -4.97 5.94
CA GLN A 207 3.07 -3.61 6.16
C GLN A 207 3.58 -3.40 7.58
N THR A 208 2.86 -3.91 8.58
CA THR A 208 3.27 -3.85 9.99
C THR A 208 4.64 -4.50 10.18
N ALA A 209 4.87 -5.67 9.58
CA ALA A 209 6.17 -6.35 9.66
C ALA A 209 7.30 -5.53 9.00
N ARG A 210 7.04 -4.86 7.87
CA ARG A 210 8.01 -3.94 7.24
C ARG A 210 8.33 -2.77 8.17
N PHE A 211 7.32 -2.09 8.70
CA PHE A 211 7.52 -0.93 9.58
C PHE A 211 8.25 -1.29 10.87
N VAL A 212 7.96 -2.45 11.46
CA VAL A 212 8.69 -2.95 12.62
C VAL A 212 10.18 -3.15 12.29
N ILE A 213 10.51 -3.67 11.11
CA ILE A 213 11.91 -3.80 10.68
C ILE A 213 12.55 -2.41 10.48
N ASP A 214 11.85 -1.50 9.80
CA ASP A 214 12.31 -0.13 9.54
C ASP A 214 12.59 0.63 10.86
N GLU A 215 11.85 0.34 11.92
CA GLU A 215 12.04 0.91 13.26
C GLU A 215 13.19 0.28 14.04
N ILE A 216 13.36 -1.04 13.98
CA ILE A 216 14.45 -1.74 14.68
C ILE A 216 15.79 -1.44 14.01
N ILE A 217 15.81 -1.27 12.69
CA ILE A 217 17.01 -1.05 11.89
C ILE A 217 16.82 0.17 10.98
N PRO A 218 16.74 1.39 11.53
CA PRO A 218 16.52 2.58 10.72
C PRO A 218 17.65 2.77 9.70
N ASN A 219 17.28 3.21 8.48
CA ASN A 219 18.21 3.44 7.37
C ASN A 219 18.99 2.20 6.91
N HIS A 220 18.42 1.00 7.06
CA HIS A 220 19.05 -0.27 6.66
C HIS A 220 19.36 -0.38 5.15
N GLY A 221 18.75 0.44 4.28
CA GLY A 221 19.02 0.46 2.84
C GLY A 221 18.52 -0.77 2.07
N PHE A 222 17.60 -1.54 2.65
CA PHE A 222 16.99 -2.72 2.03
C PHE A 222 16.02 -2.24 0.94
N ALA A 223 16.10 -2.86 -0.23
CA ALA A 223 15.20 -2.59 -1.34
C ALA A 223 13.89 -3.37 -1.18
N HIS A 224 13.96 -4.56 -0.58
CA HIS A 224 12.82 -5.42 -0.27
C HIS A 224 12.86 -5.81 1.21
N THR A 225 12.37 -4.92 2.08
CA THR A 225 12.53 -4.99 3.55
C THR A 225 12.41 -6.39 4.14
N LEU A 226 11.34 -7.16 3.84
CA LEU A 226 11.14 -8.51 4.41
C LEU A 226 12.19 -9.53 3.93
N MET A 227 12.49 -9.53 2.63
CA MET A 227 13.42 -10.47 2.00
C MET A 227 14.86 -10.16 2.40
N ASP A 228 15.27 -8.89 2.26
CA ASP A 228 16.63 -8.47 2.56
C ASP A 228 16.93 -8.58 4.05
N PHE A 229 15.98 -8.26 4.93
CA PHE A 229 16.11 -8.50 6.36
C PHE A 229 16.27 -9.99 6.66
N ASN A 230 15.46 -10.87 6.05
CA ASN A 230 15.58 -12.31 6.22
C ASN A 230 16.98 -12.82 5.82
N ASN A 231 17.47 -12.34 4.67
CA ASN A 231 18.69 -12.80 4.03
C ASN A 231 19.96 -12.16 4.61
N ALA A 232 19.86 -11.04 5.32
CA ALA A 232 21.00 -10.32 5.86
C ALA A 232 21.88 -11.22 6.74
N GLN A 233 23.20 -11.10 6.59
CA GLN A 233 24.17 -11.89 7.34
C GLN A 233 24.06 -11.67 8.86
N SER A 234 23.60 -10.50 9.29
CA SER A 234 23.39 -10.14 10.69
C SER A 234 22.14 -10.79 11.29
N THR A 235 21.12 -11.08 10.49
CA THR A 235 19.83 -11.59 11.00
C THR A 235 19.98 -12.99 11.57
N ARG A 236 19.31 -13.27 12.67
CA ARG A 236 19.21 -14.58 13.32
C ARG A 236 17.74 -14.99 13.42
N HIS A 237 17.50 -16.28 13.64
CA HIS A 237 16.16 -16.82 13.81
C HIS A 237 15.36 -16.08 14.90
N GLY A 238 16.01 -15.74 16.01
CA GLY A 238 15.40 -14.95 17.09
C GLY A 238 14.92 -13.57 16.66
N ASP A 239 15.59 -12.93 15.70
CA ASP A 239 15.20 -11.61 15.19
C ASP A 239 13.92 -11.71 14.34
N ILE A 240 13.77 -12.79 13.56
CA ILE A 240 12.55 -13.08 12.80
C ILE A 240 11.34 -13.22 13.74
N LEU A 241 11.49 -14.01 14.80
CA LEU A 241 10.44 -14.19 15.81
C LEU A 241 10.15 -12.89 16.58
N HIS A 242 11.18 -12.06 16.80
CA HIS A 242 11.03 -10.77 17.47
C HIS A 242 10.20 -9.79 16.61
N VAL A 243 10.47 -9.70 15.31
CA VAL A 243 9.68 -8.88 14.37
C VAL A 243 8.22 -9.31 14.35
N LEU A 244 7.95 -10.62 14.27
CA LEU A 244 6.57 -11.13 14.28
C LEU A 244 5.86 -10.86 15.62
N GLU A 245 6.57 -10.94 16.74
CA GLU A 245 6.02 -10.62 18.05
C GLU A 245 5.69 -9.13 18.21
N LEU A 246 6.56 -8.23 17.73
CA LEU A 246 6.29 -6.79 17.76
C LEU A 246 5.14 -6.42 16.82
N SER A 247 5.10 -7.03 15.63
CA SER A 247 3.99 -6.85 14.67
C SER A 247 2.66 -7.28 15.28
N LYS A 248 2.65 -8.45 15.95
CA LYS A 248 1.49 -8.95 16.68
C LYS A 248 1.00 -7.96 17.74
N LYS A 249 1.92 -7.41 18.54
CA LYS A 249 1.57 -6.44 19.60
C LYS A 249 0.95 -5.17 19.02
N ARG A 250 1.53 -4.64 17.94
CA ARG A 250 1.04 -3.43 17.25
C ARG A 250 -0.38 -3.63 16.71
N ILE A 251 -0.62 -4.71 15.98
CA ILE A 251 -1.95 -5.03 15.45
C ILE A 251 -2.97 -5.20 16.58
N LYS A 252 -2.62 -5.91 17.66
CA LYS A 252 -3.51 -6.04 18.83
C LYS A 252 -3.87 -4.69 19.45
N GLN A 253 -2.90 -3.79 19.57
CA GLN A 253 -3.14 -2.47 20.12
C GLN A 253 -4.11 -1.66 19.23
N GLU A 254 -3.89 -1.65 17.93
CA GLU A 254 -4.75 -0.95 16.98
C GLU A 254 -6.20 -1.47 16.99
N LEU A 255 -6.38 -2.80 17.08
CA LEU A 255 -7.70 -3.41 17.20
C LEU A 255 -8.43 -2.98 18.48
N LEU A 256 -7.71 -2.88 19.61
CA LEU A 256 -8.27 -2.41 20.88
C LEU A 256 -8.69 -0.93 20.81
N GLU A 257 -7.82 -0.07 20.25
CA GLU A 257 -8.10 1.35 20.08
C GLU A 257 -9.32 1.57 19.15
N SER A 258 -9.39 0.82 18.05
CA SER A 258 -10.50 0.84 17.10
C SER A 258 -11.82 0.31 17.66
N SER A 259 -11.77 -0.53 18.70
CA SER A 259 -12.97 -1.00 19.41
C SER A 259 -13.50 0.03 20.41
N THR A 260 -12.59 0.86 20.94
CA THR A 260 -12.90 1.89 21.94
C THR A 260 -13.44 3.17 21.29
N SER A 261 -12.98 3.52 20.08
CA SER A 261 -13.48 4.67 19.31
C SER A 261 -14.88 4.47 18.71
N ARG A 262 -15.40 3.24 18.73
CA ARG A 262 -16.74 2.87 18.24
C ARG A 262 -17.82 2.83 19.35
N GLN A 263 -17.45 3.05 20.62
CA GLN A 263 -18.36 3.16 21.77
C GLN A 263 -18.58 4.62 22.15
#